data_AF-A0A7D5MXE1-F1
#
_entry.id   AF-A0A7D5MXE1-F1
#
_cell.length_a   1.000
_cell.length_b   1.000
_cell.length_c   1.000
_cell.angle_alpha   90.00
_cell.angle_beta   90.00
_cell.angle_gamma   90.00
#
_symmetry.space_group_name_H-M   'P 1'
#
loop_
_entity.id
_entity.type
_entity.pdbx_description
1 polymer ?
#
loop_
_entity_poly.entity_id
_entity_poly.type
_entity_poly.pdbx_seq_one_letter_code
_entity_poly.pdbx_strand_id
1 'polypeptide(L)'
;MHEFYYFVKNLFRLLIFVRGVLVILFVIVLFCAALLAFWENLTFGHSLYLSAMTALTVGYGDIAPKTTVGRAVCVVIGFLGVVFTGLIIAVATRALAHAVEDERRHRTAKQGAQMHKQGSPAHGKNMPHP
;
A
#
# COMPACT_ATOMS: atom_id res chain seq x y z
N MET A 1 -3.79 14.95 -23.26
CA MET A 1 -4.89 13.96 -23.18
C MET A 1 -4.41 12.57 -22.77
N HIS A 2 -3.31 12.03 -23.32
CA HIS A 2 -2.84 10.66 -23.02
C HIS A 2 -2.26 10.46 -21.61
N GLU A 3 -1.57 11.47 -21.07
CA GLU A 3 -1.06 11.51 -19.67
C GLU A 3 -2.18 11.37 -18.62
N PHE A 4 -3.32 12.02 -18.87
CA PHE A 4 -4.49 11.98 -17.98
C PHE A 4 -5.10 10.57 -17.89
N TYR A 5 -5.14 9.84 -19.01
CA TYR A 5 -5.68 8.48 -19.03
C TYR A 5 -4.78 7.48 -18.29
N TYR A 6 -3.45 7.62 -18.38
CA TYR A 6 -2.51 6.79 -17.60
C TYR A 6 -2.65 7.03 -16.09
N PHE A 7 -2.73 8.29 -15.68
CA PHE A 7 -2.98 8.67 -14.29
C PHE A 7 -4.29 8.04 -13.77
N VAL A 8 -5.39 8.17 -14.52
CA VAL A 8 -6.69 7.60 -14.14
C VAL A 8 -6.66 6.07 -14.12
N LYS A 9 -6.03 5.40 -15.09
CA LYS A 9 -5.90 3.94 -15.11
C LYS A 9 -5.06 3.40 -13.94
N ASN A 10 -4.00 4.13 -13.54
CA ASN A 10 -3.17 3.74 -12.40
C ASN A 10 -3.92 3.98 -11.08
N LEU A 11 -4.65 5.10 -10.98
CA LEU A 11 -5.54 5.40 -9.86
C LEU A 11 -6.64 4.33 -9.71
N PHE A 12 -7.28 3.93 -10.79
CA PHE A 12 -8.29 2.85 -10.76
C PHE A 12 -7.70 1.49 -10.40
N ARG A 13 -6.46 1.19 -10.83
CA ARG A 13 -5.77 -0.05 -10.47
C ARG A 13 -5.44 -0.09 -8.98
N LEU A 14 -4.97 1.05 -8.44
CA LEU A 14 -4.75 1.24 -7.01
C LEU A 14 -6.07 1.11 -6.23
N LEU A 15 -7.13 1.76 -6.68
CA LEU A 15 -8.45 1.71 -6.04
C LEU A 15 -9.04 0.29 -6.05
N ILE A 16 -8.92 -0.45 -7.15
CA ILE A 16 -9.38 -1.84 -7.24
C ILE A 16 -8.59 -2.77 -6.32
N PHE A 17 -7.27 -2.56 -6.21
CA PHE A 17 -6.42 -3.33 -5.30
C PHE A 17 -6.77 -3.05 -3.84
N VAL A 18 -6.84 -1.77 -3.45
CA VAL A 18 -7.24 -1.34 -2.10
C VAL A 18 -8.63 -1.86 -1.76
N ARG A 19 -9.58 -1.79 -2.70
CA ARG A 19 -10.93 -2.35 -2.53
C ARG A 19 -10.89 -3.85 -2.26
N GLY A 20 -10.14 -4.62 -3.04
CA GLY A 20 -10.03 -6.07 -2.84
C GLY A 20 -9.44 -6.42 -1.47
N VAL A 21 -8.38 -5.71 -1.10
CA VAL A 21 -7.70 -5.81 0.20
C VAL A 21 -8.67 -5.48 1.35
N LEU A 22 -9.43 -4.40 1.27
CA LEU A 22 -10.46 -4.04 2.25
C LEU A 22 -11.60 -5.08 2.34
N VAL A 23 -12.06 -5.63 1.23
CA VAL A 23 -13.10 -6.67 1.22
C VAL A 23 -12.61 -7.94 1.91
N ILE A 24 -11.37 -8.37 1.64
CA ILE A 24 -10.78 -9.54 2.30
C ILE A 24 -10.68 -9.33 3.81
N LEU A 25 -10.19 -8.15 4.25
CA LEU A 25 -10.14 -7.79 5.67
C LEU A 25 -11.55 -7.83 6.29
N PHE A 26 -12.54 -7.24 5.62
CA PHE A 26 -13.92 -7.21 6.09
C PHE A 26 -14.50 -8.62 6.28
N VAL A 27 -14.27 -9.52 5.32
CA VAL A 27 -14.72 -10.93 5.41
C VAL A 27 -14.04 -11.66 6.58
N ILE A 28 -12.72 -11.47 6.76
CA ILE A 28 -11.98 -12.06 7.88
C ILE A 28 -12.51 -11.55 9.23
N VAL A 29 -12.72 -10.25 9.36
CA VAL A 29 -13.25 -9.61 10.58
C VAL A 29 -14.63 -10.14 10.92
N LEU A 30 -15.52 -10.29 9.93
CA LEU A 30 -16.86 -10.87 10.12
C LEU A 30 -16.78 -12.35 10.53
N PHE A 31 -15.92 -13.13 9.90
CA PHE A 31 -15.74 -14.54 10.23
C PHE A 31 -15.22 -14.71 11.66
N CYS A 32 -14.18 -13.97 12.05
CA CYS A 32 -13.67 -13.97 13.42
C CYS A 32 -14.69 -13.44 14.44
N ALA A 33 -15.49 -12.43 14.08
CA ALA A 33 -16.56 -11.92 14.94
C ALA A 33 -17.64 -12.99 15.19
N ALA A 34 -18.01 -13.78 14.16
CA ALA A 34 -18.93 -14.90 14.31
C ALA A 34 -18.36 -15.99 15.23
N LEU A 35 -17.07 -16.32 15.09
CA LEU A 35 -16.38 -17.24 16.00
C LEU A 35 -16.38 -16.71 17.44
N LEU A 36 -16.02 -15.44 17.65
CA LEU A 36 -16.03 -14.84 18.98
C LEU A 36 -17.43 -14.80 19.60
N ALA A 37 -18.47 -14.49 18.80
CA ALA A 37 -19.86 -14.52 19.28
C ALA A 37 -20.25 -15.92 19.75
N PHE A 38 -19.84 -16.97 19.04
CA PHE A 38 -20.15 -18.36 19.39
C PHE A 38 -19.41 -18.83 20.66
N TRP A 39 -18.11 -18.52 20.78
CA TRP A 39 -17.29 -19.01 21.89
C TRP A 39 -17.41 -18.15 23.17
N GLU A 40 -17.52 -16.83 23.02
CA GLU A 40 -17.58 -15.90 24.17
C GLU A 40 -19.02 -15.56 24.59
N ASN A 41 -20.04 -16.08 23.88
CA ASN A 41 -21.45 -15.72 24.08
C ASN A 41 -21.69 -14.20 24.10
N LEU A 42 -20.90 -13.46 23.31
CA LEU A 42 -21.03 -12.02 23.14
C LEU A 42 -22.12 -11.70 22.12
N THR A 43 -22.78 -10.56 22.28
CA THR A 43 -23.68 -10.06 21.23
C THR A 43 -22.89 -9.81 19.96
N PHE A 44 -23.52 -9.97 18.79
CA PHE A 44 -22.86 -9.80 17.50
C PHE A 44 -22.15 -8.44 17.37
N GLY A 45 -22.76 -7.37 17.92
CA GLY A 45 -22.15 -6.04 17.94
C GLY A 45 -20.86 -5.97 18.77
N HIS A 46 -20.83 -6.58 19.96
CA HIS A 46 -19.62 -6.61 20.80
C HIS A 46 -18.53 -7.48 20.19
N SER A 47 -18.87 -8.62 19.58
CA SER A 47 -17.91 -9.47 18.88
C SER A 47 -17.32 -8.79 17.65
N LEU A 48 -18.15 -8.06 16.89
CA LEU A 48 -17.70 -7.29 15.73
C LEU A 48 -16.77 -6.16 16.16
N TYR A 49 -17.13 -5.43 17.21
CA TYR A 49 -16.30 -4.38 17.79
C TYR A 49 -14.95 -4.94 18.27
N LEU A 50 -14.95 -6.03 19.05
CA LEU A 50 -13.72 -6.68 19.51
C LEU A 50 -12.84 -7.13 18.33
N SER A 51 -13.45 -7.79 17.35
CA SER A 51 -12.77 -8.26 16.13
C SER A 51 -12.16 -7.09 15.34
N ALA A 52 -12.93 -6.04 15.08
CA ALA A 52 -12.49 -4.87 14.34
C ALA A 52 -11.36 -4.11 15.06
N MET A 53 -11.48 -3.87 16.37
CA MET A 53 -10.47 -3.14 17.14
C MET A 53 -9.17 -3.92 17.28
N THR A 54 -9.24 -5.25 17.30
CA THR A 54 -8.06 -6.12 17.28
C THR A 54 -7.41 -6.13 15.90
N ALA A 55 -8.19 -6.25 14.82
CA ALA A 55 -7.69 -6.21 13.44
C ALA A 55 -7.03 -4.86 13.08
N LEU A 56 -7.62 -3.76 13.55
CA LEU A 56 -7.10 -2.40 13.38
C LEU A 56 -5.94 -2.10 14.34
N THR A 57 -5.57 -3.05 15.22
CA THR A 57 -4.52 -2.89 16.23
C THR A 57 -4.75 -1.71 17.19
N VAL A 58 -6.00 -1.25 17.35
CA VAL A 58 -6.36 -0.17 18.29
C VAL A 58 -6.42 -0.70 19.72
N GLY A 59 -7.15 -1.80 19.92
CA GLY A 59 -7.15 -2.56 21.18
C GLY A 59 -7.44 -1.77 22.45
N TYR A 60 -8.59 -1.07 22.56
CA TYR A 60 -8.97 -0.36 23.79
C TYR A 60 -9.04 -1.25 25.04
N GLY A 61 -9.34 -2.54 24.86
CA GLY A 61 -9.33 -3.53 25.95
C GLY A 61 -10.53 -3.45 26.90
N ASP A 62 -11.54 -2.66 26.57
CA ASP A 62 -12.82 -2.55 27.30
C ASP A 62 -13.63 -3.86 27.23
N ILE A 63 -13.52 -4.57 26.11
CA ILE A 63 -14.07 -5.91 25.91
C ILE A 63 -12.90 -6.83 25.58
N ALA A 64 -12.80 -7.95 26.28
CA ALA A 64 -11.72 -8.93 26.09
C ALA A 64 -12.26 -10.37 26.16
N PRO A 65 -11.70 -11.29 25.37
CA PRO A 65 -12.10 -12.69 25.41
C PRO A 65 -11.70 -13.33 26.75
N LYS A 66 -12.66 -14.00 27.37
CA LYS A 66 -12.50 -14.72 28.63
C LYS A 66 -12.08 -16.17 28.39
N THR A 67 -12.46 -16.76 27.27
CA THR A 67 -12.13 -18.14 26.91
C THR A 67 -10.74 -18.24 26.28
N THR A 68 -10.11 -19.41 26.46
CA THR A 68 -8.82 -19.72 25.82
C THR A 68 -8.91 -19.68 24.30
N VAL A 69 -10.03 -20.13 23.74
CA VAL A 69 -10.26 -20.14 22.28
C VAL A 69 -10.44 -18.72 21.76
N GLY A 70 -11.25 -17.88 22.42
CA GLY A 70 -11.44 -16.49 22.04
C GLY A 70 -10.13 -15.69 22.07
N ARG A 71 -9.26 -15.95 23.05
CA ARG A 71 -7.91 -15.36 23.11
C ARG A 71 -7.06 -15.79 21.91
N ALA A 72 -7.07 -17.06 21.53
CA ALA A 72 -6.35 -17.53 20.36
C ALA A 72 -6.86 -16.86 19.07
N VAL A 73 -8.18 -16.70 18.92
CA VAL A 73 -8.78 -15.97 17.79
C VAL A 73 -8.31 -14.51 17.75
N CYS A 74 -8.26 -13.83 18.91
CA CYS A 74 -7.73 -12.46 19.01
C CYS A 74 -6.25 -12.36 18.62
N VAL A 75 -5.41 -13.35 18.96
CA VAL A 75 -4.01 -13.38 18.54
C VAL A 75 -3.91 -13.54 17.01
N VAL A 76 -4.69 -14.45 16.43
CA VAL A 76 -4.70 -14.70 14.99
C VAL A 76 -5.14 -13.46 14.22
N ILE A 77 -6.22 -12.80 14.63
CA ILE A 77 -6.71 -11.62 13.93
C ILE A 77 -5.77 -10.42 14.09
N GLY A 78 -5.13 -10.26 15.25
CA GLY A 78 -4.10 -9.24 15.45
C GLY A 78 -2.89 -9.45 14.53
N PHE A 79 -2.42 -10.70 14.42
CA PHE A 79 -1.34 -11.05 13.50
C PHE A 79 -1.72 -10.77 12.04
N LEU A 80 -2.93 -11.14 11.62
CA LEU A 80 -3.44 -10.85 10.28
C LEU A 80 -3.52 -9.35 10.01
N GLY A 81 -3.96 -8.54 10.99
CA GLY A 81 -4.00 -7.08 10.89
C GLY A 81 -2.62 -6.45 10.65
N VAL A 82 -1.60 -6.95 11.34
CA VAL A 82 -0.21 -6.48 11.16
C VAL A 82 0.33 -6.88 9.79
N VAL A 83 0.16 -8.14 9.38
CA VAL A 83 0.60 -8.61 8.05
C VAL A 83 -0.06 -7.80 6.94
N PHE A 84 -1.36 -7.54 7.08
CA PHE A 84 -2.13 -6.74 6.15
C PHE A 84 -1.62 -5.30 6.04
N THR A 85 -1.36 -4.67 7.18
CA THR A 85 -0.79 -3.31 7.23
C THR A 85 0.59 -3.29 6.55
N GLY A 86 1.43 -4.29 6.80
CA GLY A 86 2.72 -4.45 6.13
C GLY A 86 2.60 -4.60 4.61
N LEU A 87 1.62 -5.35 4.13
CA LEU A 87 1.35 -5.51 2.69
C LEU A 87 0.94 -4.18 2.04
N ILE A 88 0.06 -3.41 2.70
CA ILE A 88 -0.36 -2.09 2.22
C ILE A 88 0.87 -1.18 2.09
N ILE A 89 1.71 -1.13 3.12
CA ILE A 89 2.94 -0.31 3.11
C ILE A 89 3.86 -0.77 1.97
N ALA A 90 4.09 -2.07 1.81
CA ALA A 90 4.95 -2.60 0.75
C ALA A 90 4.47 -2.21 -0.66
N VAL A 91 3.16 -2.28 -0.90
CA VAL A 91 2.56 -1.88 -2.18
C VAL A 91 2.66 -0.38 -2.39
N ALA A 92 2.39 0.42 -1.35
CA ALA A 92 2.54 1.87 -1.40
C ALA A 92 3.99 2.28 -1.70
N THR A 93 4.97 1.68 -1.03
CA THR A 93 6.39 1.93 -1.28
C THR A 93 6.80 1.54 -2.70
N ARG A 94 6.32 0.41 -3.23
CA ARG A 94 6.59 0.02 -4.63
C ARG A 94 5.98 1.01 -5.62
N ALA A 95 4.75 1.45 -5.38
CA ALA A 95 4.10 2.44 -6.23
C ALA A 95 4.86 3.78 -6.23
N LEU A 96 5.33 4.22 -5.06
CA LEU A 96 6.16 5.42 -4.92
C LEU A 96 7.53 5.26 -5.59
N ALA A 97 8.19 4.11 -5.41
CA ALA A 97 9.48 3.82 -6.03
C ALA A 97 9.41 3.90 -7.56
N HIS A 98 8.37 3.31 -8.16
CA HIS A 98 8.13 3.41 -9.60
C HIS A 98 7.90 4.86 -10.07
N ALA A 99 7.10 5.64 -9.33
CA ALA A 99 6.87 7.05 -9.68
C ALA A 99 8.17 7.89 -9.63
N VAL A 100 9.05 7.63 -8.65
CA VAL A 100 10.34 8.32 -8.52
C VAL A 100 11.33 7.91 -9.62
N GLU A 101 11.35 6.63 -10.00
CA GLU A 101 12.20 6.13 -11.08
C GLU A 101 11.83 6.73 -12.45
N ASP A 102 10.53 6.86 -12.72
CA ASP A 102 10.03 7.51 -13.93
C ASP A 102 10.48 8.98 -14.00
N GLU A 103 10.37 9.73 -12.90
CA GLU A 103 10.88 11.11 -12.85
C GLU A 103 12.39 11.20 -13.07
N ARG A 104 13.17 10.28 -12.49
CA ARG A 104 14.63 10.24 -12.67
C ARG A 104 15.01 10.00 -14.13
N ARG A 105 14.36 9.05 -14.81
CA ARG A 105 14.60 8.76 -16.23
C ARG A 105 14.35 9.98 -17.11
N HIS A 106 13.29 10.74 -16.85
CA HIS A 106 13.02 11.98 -17.59
C HIS A 106 14.06 13.08 -17.35
N ARG A 107 14.60 13.22 -16.13
CA ARG A 107 15.67 14.18 -15.84
C ARG A 107 16.98 13.80 -16.55
N THR A 108 17.37 12.52 -16.51
CA THR A 108 18.61 12.06 -17.15
C THR A 108 18.55 12.18 -18.67
N ALA A 109 17.40 11.87 -19.29
CA ALA A 109 17.20 12.03 -20.73
C ALA A 109 17.31 13.51 -21.18
N LYS A 110 16.75 14.45 -20.39
CA LYS A 110 16.88 15.88 -20.67
C LYS A 110 18.31 16.39 -20.52
N GLN A 111 19.04 15.95 -19.49
CA GLN A 111 20.45 16.34 -19.27
C GLN A 111 21.39 15.80 -20.36
N GLY A 112 21.23 14.53 -20.78
CA GLY A 112 22.04 13.94 -21.85
C GLY A 112 21.84 14.64 -23.21
N ALA A 113 20.60 15.01 -23.53
CA ALA A 113 20.29 15.75 -24.74
C ALA A 113 20.86 17.19 -24.74
N GLN A 114 20.94 17.84 -23.58
CA GLN A 114 21.59 19.15 -23.44
C GLN A 114 23.11 19.07 -23.58
N MET A 115 23.75 18.05 -23.00
CA MET A 115 25.20 17.83 -23.14
C MET A 115 25.60 17.55 -24.59
N HIS A 116 24.81 16.76 -25.34
CA HIS A 116 25.09 16.49 -26.75
C HIS A 116 24.93 17.73 -27.64
N LYS A 117 24.03 18.66 -27.30
CA LYS A 117 23.91 19.96 -27.99
C LYS A 117 25.05 20.92 -27.64
N GLN A 118 25.58 20.87 -26.41
CA GLN A 118 26.69 21.72 -25.96
C GLN A 118 28.06 21.22 -26.45
N GLY A 119 28.22 19.91 -26.67
CA GLY A 119 29.46 19.27 -27.10
C GLY A 119 29.69 19.18 -28.62
N SER A 120 28.74 19.61 -29.46
CA SER A 120 28.93 19.64 -30.92
C SER A 120 29.76 20.89 -31.29
N PRO A 121 31.03 20.75 -31.71
CA PRO A 121 32.05 21.76 -31.47
C PRO A 121 32.06 22.85 -32.54
N ALA A 122 31.98 24.10 -32.11
CA ALA A 122 32.56 25.23 -32.81
C ALA A 122 34.09 25.27 -32.64
N HIS A 123 34.77 24.12 -32.77
CA HIS A 123 36.23 23.98 -32.56
C HIS A 123 36.99 23.63 -33.86
N GLY A 124 36.36 23.79 -35.03
CA GLY A 124 36.95 23.45 -36.34
C GLY A 124 37.36 24.64 -37.22
N LYS A 125 37.46 25.86 -36.68
CA LYS A 125 37.83 27.05 -37.45
C LYS A 125 38.84 27.87 -36.66
N ASN A 126 40.11 27.46 -36.71
CA ASN A 126 41.32 28.30 -36.58
C ASN A 126 42.52 27.36 -36.48
N MET A 127 42.94 26.82 -37.63
CA MET A 127 44.31 26.34 -37.79
C MET A 127 45.07 27.41 -38.57
N PRO A 128 46.21 27.93 -38.05
CA PRO A 128 47.05 28.84 -38.81
C PRO A 128 47.73 28.07 -39.95
N HIS A 129 47.58 28.58 -41.16
CA HIS A 129 48.28 28.06 -42.33
C HIS A 129 49.75 28.54 -42.31
N PRO A 130 50.71 27.67 -42.68
CA PRO A 130 52.13 27.98 -42.74
C PRO A 130 52.49 28.91 -43.90
#